data_AF-R5B5N5-F1
#
_entry.id   AF-R5B5N5-F1
#
_cell.length_a   1.000
_cell.length_b   1.000
_cell.length_c   1.000
_cell.angle_alpha   90.00
_cell.angle_beta   90.00
_cell.angle_gamma   90.00
#
_symmetry.space_group_name_H-M   'P 1'
#
loop_
_entity.id
_entity.type
_entity.pdbx_description
1 polymer ?
#
loop_
_entity_poly.entity_id
_entity_poly.type
_entity_poly.pdbx_seq_one_letter_code
_entity_poly.pdbx_strand_id
1 'polypeptide(L)'
;MKHKNSFGLIALMALVLMMGACNEDDYNELPDSVARFVSEYYPFTEVSGYTMSEGNYVVDMKNGATLVFDSSLAWIDVNGNGSAIPETFIYNCLPETLYRYIQEMGLVQSVYRVTRNSEYITVYTIDTYFRYDIASLQITYPSARGIAALYFSE
;
A
#
# COMPACT_ATOMS: atom_id res chain seq x y z
N MET A 1 -48.29 11.95 19.79
CA MET A 1 -47.59 10.70 19.37
C MET A 1 -46.84 10.98 18.07
N LYS A 2 -45.50 10.93 18.09
CA LYS A 2 -44.63 11.19 16.93
C LYS A 2 -44.48 9.90 16.13
N HIS A 3 -44.93 9.87 14.88
CA HIS A 3 -44.63 8.77 13.95
C HIS A 3 -43.17 8.92 13.48
N LYS A 4 -42.35 7.92 13.78
CA LYS A 4 -40.97 7.81 13.30
C LYS A 4 -41.01 7.42 11.81
N ASN A 5 -40.52 8.29 10.95
CA ASN A 5 -40.24 7.97 9.54
C ASN A 5 -39.07 6.99 9.46
N SER A 6 -39.38 5.69 9.52
CA SER A 6 -38.42 4.58 9.45
C SER A 6 -38.37 3.91 8.07
N PHE A 7 -38.57 4.69 7.00
CA PHE A 7 -38.59 4.17 5.62
C PHE A 7 -37.40 4.62 4.75
N GLY A 8 -36.54 5.52 5.24
CA GLY A 8 -35.37 6.00 4.50
C GLY A 8 -34.13 5.11 4.58
N LEU A 9 -34.02 4.26 5.61
CA LEU A 9 -32.81 3.46 5.87
C LEU A 9 -32.76 2.13 5.10
N ILE A 10 -33.91 1.58 4.71
CA ILE A 10 -33.99 0.26 4.06
C ILE A 10 -33.63 0.36 2.56
N ALA A 11 -33.91 1.50 1.92
CA ALA A 11 -33.58 1.72 0.51
C ALA A 11 -32.06 1.89 0.26
N LEU A 12 -31.31 2.39 1.25
CA LEU A 12 -29.85 2.57 1.14
C LEU A 12 -29.09 1.24 1.32
N MET A 13 -29.67 0.29 2.05
CA MET A 13 -29.05 -1.01 2.35
C MET A 13 -29.18 -2.01 1.18
N ALA A 14 -30.14 -1.82 0.28
CA ALA A 14 -30.34 -2.67 -0.90
C ALA A 14 -29.39 -2.34 -2.08
N LEU A 15 -28.77 -1.15 -2.08
CA LEU A 15 -27.84 -0.75 -3.15
C LEU A 15 -26.44 -1.37 -2.99
N VAL A 16 -26.11 -1.84 -1.79
CA VAL A 16 -24.79 -2.44 -1.47
C VAL A 16 -24.67 -3.90 -1.93
N LEU A 17 -25.79 -4.56 -2.27
CA LEU A 17 -25.80 -5.98 -2.65
C LEU A 17 -25.48 -6.25 -4.13
N MET A 18 -25.10 -5.24 -4.92
CA MET A 18 -24.80 -5.40 -6.36
C MET A 18 -23.32 -5.26 -6.73
N MET A 19 -22.41 -5.13 -5.76
CA MET A 19 -20.97 -5.14 -6.04
C MET A 19 -20.38 -6.55 -5.85
N GLY A 20 -19.96 -7.14 -6.97
CA GLY A 20 -18.91 -8.15 -7.00
C GLY A 20 -19.38 -9.57 -7.28
N ALA A 21 -19.56 -9.92 -8.56
CA ALA A 21 -19.21 -11.27 -8.98
C ALA A 21 -17.69 -11.39 -8.83
N CYS A 22 -17.24 -11.99 -7.72
CA CYS A 22 -15.84 -12.32 -7.52
C CYS A 22 -15.46 -13.34 -8.60
N ASN A 23 -14.50 -12.98 -9.46
CA ASN A 23 -13.74 -14.01 -10.14
C ASN A 23 -12.84 -14.63 -9.05
N GLU A 24 -13.24 -15.81 -8.58
CA GLU A 24 -12.84 -16.39 -7.29
C GLU A 24 -11.45 -17.07 -7.30
N ASP A 25 -10.76 -17.13 -8.42
CA ASP A 25 -9.63 -18.06 -8.53
C ASP A 25 -8.32 -17.49 -7.96
N ASP A 26 -7.92 -16.27 -8.31
CA ASP A 26 -6.57 -15.77 -7.97
C ASP A 26 -6.41 -15.33 -6.50
N TYR A 27 -7.48 -14.84 -5.87
CA TYR A 27 -7.44 -14.40 -4.47
C TYR A 27 -7.35 -15.57 -3.50
N ASN A 28 -8.04 -16.68 -3.80
CA ASN A 28 -8.09 -17.86 -2.96
C ASN A 28 -6.77 -18.66 -2.94
N GLU A 29 -5.87 -18.39 -3.87
CA GLU A 29 -4.55 -19.01 -3.94
C GLU A 29 -3.45 -18.21 -3.20
N LEU A 30 -3.75 -16.98 -2.75
CA LEU A 30 -2.80 -16.19 -1.98
C LEU A 30 -2.57 -16.82 -0.60
N PRO A 31 -1.32 -16.81 -0.08
CA PRO A 31 -1.07 -17.15 1.31
C PRO A 31 -1.89 -16.25 2.26
N ASP A 32 -2.44 -16.83 3.33
CA ASP A 32 -3.32 -16.14 4.28
C ASP A 32 -2.80 -14.79 4.78
N SER A 33 -1.49 -14.68 5.01
CA SER A 33 -0.87 -13.43 5.47
C SER A 33 -0.91 -12.33 4.40
N VAL A 34 -0.73 -12.69 3.12
CA VAL A 34 -0.79 -11.78 1.99
C VAL A 34 -2.24 -11.34 1.75
N ALA A 35 -3.18 -12.29 1.76
CA ALA A 35 -4.61 -11.98 1.63
C ALA A 35 -5.11 -11.04 2.75
N ARG A 36 -4.65 -11.26 3.99
CA ARG A 36 -4.95 -10.36 5.12
C ARG A 36 -4.37 -8.97 4.92
N PHE A 37 -3.13 -8.87 4.47
CA PHE A 37 -2.50 -7.58 4.17
C PHE A 37 -3.30 -6.82 3.11
N VAL A 38 -3.67 -7.48 2.01
CA VAL A 38 -4.49 -6.88 0.94
C VAL A 38 -5.84 -6.43 1.48
N SER A 39 -6.52 -7.26 2.27
CA SER A 39 -7.81 -6.91 2.87
C SER A 39 -7.72 -5.72 3.83
N GLU A 40 -6.63 -5.58 4.57
CA GLU A 40 -6.45 -4.52 5.56
C GLU A 40 -6.13 -3.17 4.91
N TYR A 41 -5.24 -3.15 3.91
CA TYR A 41 -4.73 -1.91 3.33
C TYR A 41 -5.37 -1.55 1.99
N TYR A 42 -5.94 -2.51 1.27
CA TYR A 42 -6.63 -2.33 -0.02
C TYR A 42 -8.05 -2.94 -0.02
N PRO A 43 -8.91 -2.69 1.01
CA PRO A 43 -10.19 -3.39 1.22
C PRO A 43 -11.21 -3.23 0.08
N PHE A 44 -11.06 -2.20 -0.75
CA PHE A 44 -11.99 -1.88 -1.85
C PHE A 44 -11.36 -2.12 -3.23
N THR A 45 -10.26 -2.86 -3.29
CA THR A 45 -9.56 -3.17 -4.54
C THR A 45 -9.37 -4.67 -4.65
N GLU A 46 -9.78 -5.22 -5.79
CA GLU A 46 -9.58 -6.63 -6.09
C GLU A 46 -8.14 -6.89 -6.56
N VAL A 47 -7.65 -8.09 -6.29
CA VAL A 47 -6.42 -8.62 -6.88
C VAL A 47 -6.69 -8.92 -8.36
N SER A 48 -5.81 -8.46 -9.24
CA SER A 48 -5.85 -8.81 -10.68
C SER A 48 -5.08 -10.08 -11.01
N GLY A 49 -4.12 -10.45 -10.17
CA GLY A 49 -3.33 -11.67 -10.29
C GLY A 49 -2.15 -11.64 -9.34
N TYR A 50 -1.44 -12.76 -9.25
CA TYR A 50 -0.16 -12.82 -8.55
C TYR A 50 0.83 -13.68 -9.33
N THR A 51 2.11 -13.42 -9.12
CA THR A 51 3.20 -14.21 -9.68
C THR A 51 4.25 -14.48 -8.61
N MET A 52 4.94 -15.61 -8.74
CA MET A 52 6.14 -15.89 -7.96
C MET A 52 7.36 -15.62 -8.83
N SER A 53 8.23 -14.72 -8.39
CA SER A 53 9.47 -14.39 -9.08
C SER A 53 10.62 -14.31 -8.08
N GLU A 54 11.68 -15.07 -8.31
CA GLU A 54 12.90 -15.06 -7.47
C GLU A 54 12.64 -15.32 -5.97
N GLY A 55 11.60 -16.11 -5.65
CA GLY A 55 11.20 -16.39 -4.27
C GLY A 55 10.36 -15.29 -3.59
N ASN A 56 10.00 -14.24 -4.34
CA ASN A 56 9.08 -13.20 -3.91
C ASN A 56 7.68 -13.44 -4.51
N TYR A 57 6.66 -13.04 -3.75
CA TYR A 57 5.28 -12.98 -4.21
C TYR A 57 4.99 -11.56 -4.69
N VAL A 58 4.67 -11.43 -5.97
CA VAL A 58 4.27 -10.17 -6.60
C VAL A 58 2.76 -10.22 -6.81
N VAL A 59 2.03 -9.32 -6.17
CA VAL A 59 0.58 -9.21 -6.26
C VAL A 59 0.25 -7.94 -7.05
N ASP A 60 -0.46 -8.13 -8.16
CA ASP A 60 -0.97 -7.03 -8.96
C ASP A 60 -2.41 -6.75 -8.56
N MET A 61 -2.71 -5.47 -8.31
CA MET A 61 -4.03 -5.00 -7.89
C MET A 61 -4.77 -4.37 -9.08
N LYS A 62 -6.09 -4.51 -9.15
CA LYS A 62 -6.90 -3.92 -10.25
C LYS A 62 -6.85 -2.40 -10.34
N ASN A 63 -6.52 -1.71 -9.24
CA ASN A 63 -6.31 -0.25 -9.26
C ASN A 63 -4.93 0.16 -9.81
N GLY A 64 -4.11 -0.81 -10.24
CA GLY A 64 -2.77 -0.61 -10.78
C GLY A 64 -1.65 -0.71 -9.75
N ALA A 65 -1.93 -0.83 -8.45
CA ALA A 65 -0.87 -1.00 -7.45
C ALA A 65 -0.18 -2.37 -7.57
N THR A 66 1.10 -2.43 -7.21
CA THR A 66 1.89 -3.66 -7.12
C THR A 66 2.44 -3.81 -5.72
N LEU A 67 2.25 -4.99 -5.14
CA LEU A 67 2.72 -5.34 -3.80
C LEU A 67 3.70 -6.50 -3.92
N VAL A 68 4.87 -6.40 -3.28
CA VAL A 68 5.88 -7.47 -3.29
C VAL A 68 6.15 -7.91 -1.86
N PHE A 69 6.11 -9.22 -1.66
CA PHE A 69 6.40 -9.89 -0.39
C PHE A 69 7.58 -10.83 -0.57
N ASP A 70 8.46 -10.88 0.43
CA ASP A 70 9.56 -11.83 0.44
C ASP A 70 9.08 -13.27 0.70
N SER A 71 10.02 -14.21 0.69
CA SER A 71 9.77 -15.63 1.01
C SER A 71 9.22 -15.88 2.43
N SER A 72 9.37 -14.92 3.35
CA SER A 72 8.76 -14.96 4.69
C SER A 72 7.38 -14.30 4.72
N LEU A 73 6.84 -13.95 3.54
CA LEU A 73 5.55 -13.28 3.33
C LEU A 73 5.49 -11.90 3.98
N ALA A 74 6.65 -11.27 4.20
CA ALA A 74 6.73 -9.91 4.71
C ALA A 74 6.84 -8.93 3.53
N TRP A 75 6.13 -7.80 3.59
CA TRP A 75 6.18 -6.81 2.52
C TRP A 75 7.59 -6.25 2.36
N ILE A 76 8.03 -6.07 1.12
CA ILE A 76 9.32 -5.47 0.77
C ILE A 76 9.17 -4.34 -0.24
N ASP A 77 8.04 -4.27 -0.95
CA ASP A 77 7.70 -3.18 -1.85
C ASP A 77 6.18 -2.97 -1.89
N VAL A 78 5.74 -1.75 -1.63
CA VAL A 78 4.34 -1.33 -1.79
C VAL A 78 4.35 -0.14 -2.72
N ASN A 79 3.91 -0.37 -3.96
CA ASN A 79 3.99 0.62 -5.03
C ASN A 79 2.59 0.93 -5.57
N GLY A 80 2.17 2.19 -5.45
CA GLY A 80 0.90 2.67 -5.97
C GLY A 80 0.90 2.96 -7.47
N ASN A 81 2.04 2.80 -8.15
CA ASN A 81 2.22 2.99 -9.60
C ASN A 81 1.59 4.30 -10.12
N GLY A 82 1.95 5.41 -9.49
CA GLY A 82 1.45 6.76 -9.83
C GLY A 82 0.26 7.23 -9.00
N SER A 83 -0.29 6.36 -8.15
CA SER A 83 -1.25 6.74 -7.10
C SER A 83 -0.59 6.75 -5.72
N ALA A 84 -1.08 7.59 -4.81
CA ALA A 84 -0.65 7.55 -3.42
C ALA A 84 -1.07 6.22 -2.76
N ILE A 85 -0.21 5.69 -1.90
CA ILE A 85 -0.50 4.45 -1.17
C ILE A 85 -1.42 4.73 0.04
N PRO A 86 -2.12 3.71 0.58
CA PRO A 86 -3.05 3.90 1.68
C PRO A 86 -2.39 4.50 2.94
N GLU A 87 -3.01 5.54 3.52
CA GLU A 87 -2.49 6.16 4.75
C GLU A 87 -2.43 5.17 5.93
N THR A 88 -3.38 4.24 5.98
CA THR A 88 -3.45 3.18 7.00
C THR A 88 -2.22 2.28 6.95
N PHE A 89 -1.68 2.00 5.77
CA PHE A 89 -0.42 1.29 5.62
C PHE A 89 0.75 2.11 6.19
N ILE A 90 0.82 3.40 5.84
CA ILE A 90 1.89 4.30 6.32
C ILE A 90 1.88 4.36 7.86
N TYR A 91 0.69 4.43 8.46
CA TYR A 91 0.52 4.47 9.92
C TYR A 91 0.84 3.14 10.61
N ASN A 92 0.34 2.02 10.10
CA ASN A 92 0.46 0.71 10.78
C ASN A 92 1.81 0.02 10.54
N CYS A 93 2.43 0.22 9.36
CA CYS A 93 3.58 -0.58 8.92
C CYS A 93 4.93 0.13 9.05
N LEU A 94 4.96 1.47 9.16
CA LEU A 94 6.22 2.20 9.24
C LEU A 94 6.64 2.45 10.69
N PRO A 95 7.96 2.46 10.99
CA PRO A 95 8.45 2.84 12.31
C PRO A 95 7.95 4.22 12.74
N GLU A 96 7.65 4.38 14.02
CA GLU A 96 7.04 5.61 14.57
C GLU A 96 7.80 6.88 14.18
N THR A 97 9.14 6.86 14.26
CA THR A 97 9.98 8.00 13.87
C THR A 97 9.80 8.38 12.40
N LEU A 98 9.69 7.39 11.51
CA LEU A 98 9.48 7.61 10.08
C LEU A 98 8.07 8.11 9.79
N TYR A 99 7.04 7.51 10.41
CA TYR A 99 5.66 7.95 10.27
C TYR A 99 5.48 9.41 10.74
N ARG A 100 5.97 9.74 11.94
CA ARG A 100 5.88 11.09 12.51
C ARG A 100 6.53 12.11 11.59
N TYR A 101 7.70 11.78 11.04
CA TYR A 101 8.37 12.63 10.08
C TYR A 101 7.54 12.87 8.81
N ILE A 102 6.96 11.82 8.21
CA ILE A 102 6.06 11.94 7.04
C ILE A 102 4.87 12.85 7.37
N GLN A 103 4.30 12.71 8.57
CA GLN A 103 3.18 13.50 9.05
C GLN A 103 3.55 14.99 9.24
N GLU A 104 4.65 15.28 9.93
CA GLU A 104 5.13 16.65 10.19
C GLU A 104 5.48 17.40 8.89
N MET A 105 5.96 16.68 7.89
CA MET A 105 6.26 17.22 6.56
C MET A 105 5.02 17.33 5.66
N GLY A 106 3.84 16.88 6.10
CA GLY A 106 2.61 16.90 5.31
C GLY A 106 2.64 15.97 4.09
N LEU A 107 3.46 14.92 4.14
CA LEU A 107 3.73 14.03 3.00
C LEU A 107 2.83 12.80 2.95
N VAL A 108 1.94 12.58 3.93
CA VAL A 108 1.14 11.34 4.06
C VAL A 108 0.37 11.01 2.78
N GLN A 109 -0.23 12.02 2.14
CA GLN A 109 -0.98 11.89 0.88
C GLN A 109 -0.09 11.90 -0.39
N SER A 110 1.23 12.02 -0.22
CA SER A 110 2.22 12.19 -1.29
C SER A 110 3.27 11.07 -1.29
N VAL A 111 2.99 9.95 -0.61
CA VAL A 111 3.81 8.74 -0.66
C VAL A 111 3.27 7.82 -1.74
N TYR A 112 4.08 7.52 -2.74
CA TYR A 112 3.68 6.72 -3.92
C TYR A 112 4.27 5.32 -3.90
N ARG A 113 5.41 5.13 -3.22
CA ARG A 113 6.03 3.82 -3.05
C ARG A 113 6.83 3.77 -1.77
N VAL A 114 6.83 2.61 -1.11
CA VAL A 114 7.73 2.30 -0.01
C VAL A 114 8.40 0.98 -0.27
N THR A 115 9.73 0.97 -0.21
CA THR A 115 10.54 -0.26 -0.25
C THR A 115 11.23 -0.50 1.07
N ARG A 116 11.48 -1.77 1.41
CA ARG A 116 12.16 -2.19 2.64
C ARG A 116 13.13 -3.33 2.35
N ASN A 117 14.31 -3.23 2.96
CA ASN A 117 15.23 -4.35 3.12
C ASN A 117 15.73 -4.40 4.57
N SER A 118 16.76 -5.20 4.85
CA SER A 118 17.31 -5.38 6.20
C SER A 118 17.99 -4.13 6.79
N GLU A 119 18.37 -3.17 5.94
CA GLU A 119 19.12 -1.97 6.35
C GLU A 119 18.25 -0.72 6.32
N TYR A 120 17.35 -0.63 5.36
CA TYR A 120 16.68 0.62 4.98
C TYR A 120 15.20 0.44 4.69
N ILE A 121 14.44 1.48 5.00
CA ILE A 121 13.13 1.76 4.40
C ILE A 121 13.29 2.98 3.51
N THR A 122 12.95 2.88 2.23
CA THR A 122 12.98 4.01 1.29
C THR A 122 11.57 4.40 0.93
N VAL A 123 11.26 5.70 1.09
CA VAL A 123 9.96 6.28 0.81
C VAL A 123 10.09 7.17 -0.40
N TYR A 124 9.27 6.94 -1.42
CA TYR A 124 9.28 7.67 -2.69
C TYR A 124 8.07 8.60 -2.75
N THR A 125 8.34 9.87 -3.04
CA THR A 125 7.34 10.89 -3.40
C THR A 125 7.35 11.08 -4.92
N ILE A 126 6.59 12.05 -5.43
CA ILE A 126 6.52 12.35 -6.87
C ILE A 126 7.84 12.88 -7.45
N ASP A 127 8.65 13.53 -6.63
CA ASP A 127 9.80 14.33 -7.03
C ASP A 127 11.13 13.86 -6.42
N THR A 128 11.07 13.04 -5.36
CA THR A 128 12.24 12.59 -4.63
C THR A 128 11.98 11.28 -3.91
N TYR A 129 12.99 10.83 -3.16
CA TYR A 129 12.82 9.84 -2.12
C TYR A 129 13.56 10.28 -0.87
N PHE A 130 13.33 9.61 0.25
CA PHE A 130 14.20 9.66 1.41
C PHE A 130 14.30 8.28 2.03
N ARG A 131 15.37 8.06 2.77
CA ARG A 131 15.75 6.76 3.31
C ARG A 131 15.85 6.83 4.82
N TYR A 132 15.14 5.94 5.46
CA TYR A 132 15.22 5.67 6.88
C TYR A 132 16.18 4.50 7.12
N ASP A 133 17.23 4.75 7.90
CA ASP A 133 18.19 3.74 8.35
C ASP A 133 17.66 3.05 9.61
N ILE A 134 17.47 1.72 9.54
CA ILE A 134 16.82 0.94 10.60
C ILE A 134 17.68 0.86 11.86
N ALA A 135 19.01 0.88 11.72
CA ALA A 135 19.93 0.72 12.85
C ALA A 135 20.12 2.03 13.62
N SER A 136 20.29 3.15 12.91
CA SER A 136 20.56 4.47 13.48
C SER A 136 19.31 5.33 13.68
N LEU A 137 18.17 4.89 13.13
CA LEU A 137 16.87 5.58 13.16
C LEU A 137 16.91 6.96 12.46
N GLN A 138 17.90 7.20 11.60
CA GLN A 138 18.10 8.47 10.91
C GLN A 138 17.40 8.49 9.56
N ILE A 139 16.94 9.68 9.16
CA ILE A 139 16.37 9.94 7.83
C ILE A 139 17.39 10.71 7.01
N THR A 140 17.66 10.21 5.80
CA THR A 140 18.61 10.79 4.86
C THR A 140 17.96 11.03 3.51
N TYR A 141 18.44 12.05 2.82
CA TYR A 141 17.95 12.44 1.51
C TYR A 141 18.95 12.10 0.41
N PRO A 142 18.48 11.84 -0.82
CA PRO A 142 19.35 11.66 -1.96
C PRO A 142 20.14 12.92 -2.27
N SER A 143 21.34 12.71 -2.82
CA SER A 143 22.02 13.79 -3.54
C SER A 143 21.25 14.12 -4.83
N ALA A 144 21.56 15.25 -5.47
CA ALA A 144 20.98 15.62 -6.76
C ALA A 144 21.16 14.51 -7.83
N ARG A 145 22.30 13.81 -7.81
CA ARG A 145 22.53 12.64 -8.67
C ARG A 145 21.60 11.46 -8.35
N GLY A 146 21.27 11.28 -7.07
CA GLY A 146 20.34 10.26 -6.62
C GLY A 146 18.90 10.51 -7.09
N ILE A 147 18.47 11.77 -7.12
CA ILE A 147 17.14 12.15 -7.66
C ILE A 147 17.09 11.89 -9.17
N ALA A 148 18.15 12.24 -9.91
CA ALA A 148 18.21 11.97 -11.35
C ALA A 148 18.00 10.48 -11.68
N ALA A 149 18.52 9.57 -10.86
CA ALA A 149 18.32 8.13 -11.08
C ALA A 149 16.83 7.68 -11.04
N LEU A 150 15.92 8.44 -10.41
CA LEU A 150 14.48 8.16 -10.45
C LEU A 150 13.86 8.37 -11.84
N TYR A 151 14.43 9.29 -12.62
CA TYR A 151 13.91 9.65 -13.95
C TYR A 151 14.60 8.90 -15.09
N PHE A 152 15.73 8.22 -14.81
CA PHE A 152 16.60 7.63 -15.82
C PHE A 152 16.91 6.14 -15.58
N SER A 153 16.20 5.46 -14.68
CA SER A 153 16.26 4.00 -14.59
C SER A 153 15.36 3.39 -15.67
N GLU A 154 15.94 3.10 -16.83
CA GLU A 154 15.36 2.27 -17.90
C GLU A 154 15.56 0.77 -17.62
#